data_AF-A0A9D8LA25-F1
#
_entry.id   AF-A0A9D8LA25-F1
#
_cell.length_a   1.000
_cell.length_b   1.000
_cell.length_c   1.000
_cell.angle_alpha   90.00
_cell.angle_beta   90.00
_cell.angle_gamma   90.00
#
_symmetry.space_group_name_H-M   'P 1'
#
loop_
_entity.id
_entity.type
_entity.pdbx_description
1 polymer ?
#
loop_
_entity_poly.entity_id
_entity_poly.type
_entity_poly.pdbx_seq_one_letter_code
_entity_poly.pdbx_strand_id
1 'polypeptide(L)'
;MATEVMDKPLQYLDRAMGAIKQLGIWPEQAGEQPITGLLNEITDLDENKVILIGRTLTQASAFNEVVRSQVAAMNIGERYNDITNAFNSIRDDAKGLVDQLDDGKLDLMERVSNVWMKVSRGDIATRFDKIRNTYLDVSKETKNQVDREHTILEAYRDFRGALKQAEVMALELLDVATRKLDEKKATLTAASDALAAFKDGTPADRAKLEM
;
A
#
# COMPACT_ATOMS: atom_id res chain seq x y z
N MET A 1 4.24 29.46 -12.44
CA MET A 1 2.86 29.12 -12.04
C MET A 1 2.44 27.75 -12.58
N ALA A 2 2.48 27.48 -13.91
CA ALA A 2 2.16 26.13 -14.44
C ALA A 2 3.18 25.04 -14.03
N THR A 3 4.47 25.39 -13.96
CA THR A 3 5.56 24.48 -13.58
C THR A 3 5.49 24.01 -12.12
N GLU A 4 5.08 24.87 -11.19
CA GLU A 4 4.95 24.53 -9.76
C GLU A 4 3.80 23.57 -9.46
N VAL A 5 2.77 23.52 -10.31
CA VAL A 5 1.65 22.59 -10.17
C VAL A 5 2.00 21.22 -10.76
N MET A 6 2.86 21.17 -11.79
CA MET A 6 3.36 19.92 -12.39
C MET A 6 4.47 19.23 -11.59
N ASP A 7 5.17 19.92 -10.68
CA ASP A 7 6.22 19.32 -9.84
C ASP A 7 5.65 18.56 -8.60
N LYS A 8 4.48 18.96 -8.10
CA LYS A 8 3.87 18.34 -6.91
C LYS A 8 3.44 16.87 -7.09
N PRO A 9 2.88 16.44 -8.25
CA PRO A 9 2.48 15.05 -8.49
C PRO A 9 3.64 14.06 -8.36
N LEU A 10 4.80 14.41 -8.92
CA LEU A 10 6.01 13.60 -8.79
C LEU A 10 6.48 13.55 -7.35
N GLN A 11 6.46 14.66 -6.62
CA GLN A 11 6.88 14.68 -5.22
C GLN A 11 6.07 13.73 -4.33
N TYR A 12 4.74 13.64 -4.50
CA TYR A 12 3.92 12.71 -3.72
C TYR A 12 4.20 11.26 -4.11
N LEU A 13 4.29 10.97 -5.41
CA LEU A 13 4.58 9.61 -5.88
C LEU A 13 5.98 9.16 -5.45
N ASP A 14 6.99 10.02 -5.60
CA ASP A 14 8.38 9.74 -5.25
C ASP A 14 8.56 9.56 -3.75
N ARG A 15 7.87 10.37 -2.92
CA ARG A 15 7.87 10.21 -1.46
C ARG A 15 7.24 8.87 -1.06
N ALA A 16 6.08 8.55 -1.63
CA ALA A 16 5.41 7.28 -1.37
C ALA A 16 6.31 6.09 -1.76
N MET A 17 6.88 6.11 -2.96
CA MET A 17 7.80 5.05 -3.42
C MET A 17 9.04 4.96 -2.55
N GLY A 18 9.61 6.11 -2.18
CA GLY A 18 10.79 6.19 -1.31
C GLY A 18 10.55 5.54 0.04
N ALA A 19 9.42 5.84 0.69
CA ALA A 19 9.04 5.25 1.97
C ALA A 19 8.91 3.72 1.87
N ILE A 20 8.21 3.20 0.86
CA ILE A 20 8.03 1.75 0.69
C ILE A 20 9.35 1.04 0.33
N LYS A 21 10.19 1.65 -0.50
CA LYS A 21 11.51 1.09 -0.85
C LYS A 21 12.47 1.06 0.33
N GLN A 22 12.45 2.08 1.20
CA GLN A 22 13.25 2.10 2.43
C GLN A 22 12.86 0.98 3.39
N LEU A 23 11.58 0.58 3.40
CA LEU A 23 11.09 -0.55 4.18
C LEU A 23 11.45 -1.91 3.57
N GLY A 24 11.99 -1.96 2.34
CA GLY A 24 12.39 -3.20 1.67
C GLY A 24 11.22 -4.11 1.27
N ILE A 25 10.02 -3.55 1.13
CA ILE A 25 8.77 -4.30 0.87
C ILE A 25 8.21 -4.08 -0.54
N TRP A 26 8.98 -3.45 -1.43
CA TRP A 26 8.54 -3.19 -2.79
C TRP A 26 8.45 -4.52 -3.59
N PRO A 27 7.34 -4.82 -4.27
CA PRO A 27 7.18 -6.08 -4.98
C PRO A 27 8.09 -6.14 -6.22
N GLU A 28 8.65 -7.32 -6.50
CA GLU A 28 9.61 -7.53 -7.61
C GLU A 28 8.98 -7.49 -9.00
N GLN A 29 7.66 -7.67 -9.12
CA GLN A 29 6.96 -7.67 -10.39
C GLN A 29 5.72 -6.77 -10.36
N ALA A 30 5.87 -5.57 -10.92
CA ALA A 30 4.72 -4.87 -11.50
C ALA A 30 4.49 -5.51 -12.88
N GLY A 31 3.48 -6.37 -13.00
CA GLY A 31 3.10 -6.94 -14.30
C GLY A 31 2.91 -5.85 -15.35
N GLU A 32 3.16 -6.16 -16.63
CA GLU A 32 2.95 -5.23 -17.73
C GLU A 32 1.54 -4.62 -17.64
N GLN A 33 1.48 -3.29 -17.66
CA GLN A 33 0.23 -2.56 -17.58
C GLN A 33 -0.23 -2.22 -19.01
N PRO A 34 -1.37 -2.78 -19.48
CA PRO A 34 -1.91 -2.50 -20.82
C PRO A 34 -2.21 -1.01 -21.07
N ILE A 35 -2.21 -0.19 -20.02
CA ILE A 35 -2.40 1.26 -20.07
C ILE A 35 -1.37 1.96 -20.97
N THR A 36 -0.16 1.41 -21.12
CA THR A 36 0.92 2.03 -21.91
C THR A 36 0.56 2.20 -23.39
N GLY A 37 -0.10 1.20 -23.99
CA GLY A 37 -0.59 1.30 -25.36
C GLY A 37 -1.65 2.40 -25.53
N LEU A 38 -2.58 2.51 -24.56
CA LEU A 38 -3.62 3.54 -24.57
C LEU A 38 -3.06 4.96 -24.36
N LEU A 39 -2.02 5.10 -23.55
CA LEU A 39 -1.36 6.40 -23.32
C LEU A 39 -0.64 6.90 -24.57
N ASN A 40 -0.06 6.01 -25.37
CA ASN A 40 0.59 6.37 -26.63
C ASN A 40 -0.37 7.05 -27.62
N GLU A 41 -1.63 6.58 -27.70
CA GLU A 41 -2.66 7.14 -28.60
C GLU A 41 -3.05 8.60 -28.27
N ILE A 42 -2.78 9.06 -27.05
CA ILE A 42 -3.13 10.40 -26.58
C ILE A 42 -1.92 11.29 -26.30
N THR A 43 -0.71 10.81 -26.62
CA THR A 43 0.54 11.52 -26.35
C THR A 43 0.67 12.81 -27.15
N ASP A 44 0.04 12.89 -28.32
CA ASP A 44 -0.01 14.10 -29.17
C ASP A 44 -0.86 15.24 -28.57
N LEU A 45 -1.65 14.95 -27.53
CA LEU A 45 -2.48 15.94 -26.85
C LEU A 45 -1.66 16.74 -25.83
N ASP A 46 -0.91 16.05 -24.96
CA ASP A 46 0.01 16.62 -23.97
C ASP A 46 0.95 15.52 -23.43
N GLU A 47 2.13 15.39 -24.04
CA GLU A 47 3.12 14.34 -23.71
C GLU A 47 3.49 14.33 -22.23
N ASN A 48 3.68 15.51 -21.62
CA ASN A 48 4.11 15.61 -20.24
C ASN A 48 3.04 15.05 -19.28
N LYS A 49 1.78 15.44 -19.47
CA LYS A 49 0.68 14.94 -18.63
C LYS A 49 0.49 13.44 -18.81
N VAL A 50 0.55 12.95 -20.05
CA VAL A 50 0.42 11.52 -20.36
C VAL A 50 1.50 10.69 -19.67
N ILE A 51 2.76 11.14 -19.71
CA ILE A 51 3.87 10.46 -19.02
C ILE A 51 3.64 10.41 -17.50
N LEU A 52 3.21 11.53 -16.90
CA LEU A 52 2.97 11.61 -15.45
C LEU A 52 1.80 10.73 -14.99
N ILE A 53 0.71 10.69 -15.77
CA ILE A 53 -0.42 9.80 -15.54
C ILE A 53 0.05 8.34 -15.63
N GLY A 54 0.79 7.99 -16.69
CA GLY A 54 1.32 6.64 -16.88
C GLY A 54 2.23 6.18 -15.74
N ARG A 55 3.14 7.04 -15.29
CA ARG A 55 3.99 6.75 -14.12
C ARG A 55 3.15 6.46 -12.87
N THR A 56 2.10 7.22 -12.62
CA THR A 56 1.26 7.01 -11.43
C THR A 56 0.46 5.70 -11.53
N LEU A 57 -0.14 5.43 -12.71
CA LEU A 57 -0.95 4.23 -12.93
C LEU A 57 -0.12 2.95 -12.90
N THR A 58 1.11 2.98 -13.43
CA THR A 58 2.00 1.81 -13.44
C THR A 58 2.41 1.35 -12.04
N GLN A 59 2.49 2.27 -11.08
CA GLN A 59 2.82 1.92 -9.69
C GLN A 59 1.59 1.47 -8.86
N ALA A 60 0.37 1.64 -9.38
CA ALA A 60 -0.84 1.41 -8.60
C ALA A 60 -1.00 -0.04 -8.11
N SER A 61 -0.73 -1.02 -8.97
CA SER A 61 -0.80 -2.43 -8.61
C SER A 61 0.21 -2.78 -7.51
N ALA A 62 1.43 -2.24 -7.60
CA ALA A 62 2.47 -2.48 -6.59
C ALA A 62 2.07 -1.93 -5.22
N PHE A 63 1.55 -0.68 -5.16
CA PHE A 63 1.06 -0.10 -3.90
C PHE A 63 -0.09 -0.88 -3.29
N ASN A 64 -1.04 -1.34 -4.10
CA ASN A 64 -2.17 -2.13 -3.60
C ASN A 64 -1.71 -3.46 -2.99
N GLU A 65 -0.68 -4.10 -3.57
CA GLU A 65 -0.13 -5.34 -3.04
C GLU A 65 0.65 -5.14 -1.74
N VAL A 66 1.40 -4.05 -1.64
CA VAL A 66 2.11 -3.68 -0.40
C VAL A 66 1.12 -3.49 0.75
N VAL A 67 0.07 -2.70 0.54
CA VAL A 67 -0.93 -2.46 1.61
C VAL A 67 -1.63 -3.75 2.00
N ARG A 68 -2.02 -4.58 1.01
CA ARG A 68 -2.67 -5.87 1.27
C ARG A 68 -1.79 -6.81 2.08
N SER A 69 -0.53 -6.99 1.68
CA SER A 69 0.39 -7.95 2.30
C SER A 69 0.82 -7.55 3.69
N GLN A 70 0.99 -6.24 3.95
CA GLN A 70 1.54 -5.78 5.24
C GLN A 70 0.48 -5.58 6.32
N VAL A 71 -0.77 -5.25 5.97
CA VAL A 71 -1.85 -5.09 6.96
C VAL A 71 -2.45 -6.43 7.40
N ALA A 72 -2.32 -7.49 6.59
CA ALA A 72 -2.85 -8.81 6.91
C ALA A 72 -2.03 -9.61 7.95
N ALA A 73 -0.81 -9.15 8.30
CA ALA A 73 0.15 -9.92 9.09
C ALA A 73 0.00 -9.74 10.63
N MET A 74 -1.21 -9.90 11.17
CA MET A 74 -1.46 -9.69 12.60
C MET A 74 -1.14 -10.95 13.45
N ASN A 75 0.13 -11.11 13.85
CA ASN A 75 0.59 -12.21 14.73
C ASN A 75 0.77 -11.80 16.21
N ILE A 76 0.26 -10.64 16.62
CA ILE A 76 0.36 -10.15 18.02
C ILE A 76 -0.38 -11.09 18.98
N GLY A 77 -1.52 -11.67 18.55
CA GLY A 77 -2.35 -12.54 19.38
C GLY A 77 -1.65 -13.83 19.86
N GLU A 78 -0.85 -14.46 19.01
CA GLU A 78 -0.09 -15.67 19.38
C GLU A 78 0.96 -15.37 20.46
N ARG A 79 1.62 -14.22 20.37
CA ARG A 79 2.68 -13.85 21.32
C ARG A 79 2.17 -13.49 22.72
N TYR A 80 0.99 -12.89 22.82
CA TYR A 80 0.34 -12.68 24.13
C TYR A 80 -0.21 -13.99 24.73
N ASN A 81 -0.51 -14.98 23.89
CA ASN A 81 -0.87 -16.33 24.34
C ASN A 81 0.29 -16.99 25.11
N ASP A 82 1.52 -16.86 24.61
CA ASP A 82 2.72 -17.40 25.28
C ASP A 82 2.93 -16.81 26.68
N ILE A 83 2.75 -15.49 26.84
CA ILE A 83 2.80 -14.81 28.14
C ILE A 83 1.74 -15.38 29.08
N THR A 84 0.51 -15.53 28.59
CA THR A 84 -0.62 -16.06 29.37
C THR A 84 -0.37 -17.49 29.83
N ASN A 85 0.14 -18.36 28.94
CA ASN A 85 0.50 -19.74 29.28
C ASN A 85 1.64 -19.80 30.29
N ALA A 86 2.63 -18.91 30.18
CA ALA A 86 3.72 -18.81 31.15
C ALA A 86 3.18 -18.44 32.55
N PHE A 87 2.29 -17.45 32.66
CA PHE A 87 1.62 -17.09 33.93
C PHE A 87 0.78 -18.25 34.50
N ASN A 88 -0.01 -18.92 33.67
CA ASN A 88 -0.80 -20.08 34.09
C ASN A 88 0.09 -21.16 34.70
N SER A 89 1.20 -21.50 34.05
CA SER A 89 2.11 -22.51 34.59
C SER A 89 2.76 -22.10 35.92
N ILE A 90 3.02 -20.80 36.17
CA ILE A 90 3.53 -20.34 37.47
C ILE A 90 2.43 -20.46 38.53
N ARG A 91 1.21 -20.04 38.21
CA ARG A 91 0.05 -20.13 39.11
C ARG A 91 -0.20 -21.57 39.53
N ASP A 92 -0.19 -22.50 38.58
CA ASP A 92 -0.51 -23.91 38.84
C ASP A 92 0.58 -24.56 39.71
N ASP A 93 1.86 -24.26 39.46
CA ASP A 93 2.97 -24.72 40.30
C ASP A 93 2.95 -24.07 41.70
N ALA A 94 2.62 -22.77 41.81
CA ALA A 94 2.50 -22.08 43.10
C ALA A 94 1.31 -22.61 43.92
N LYS A 95 0.18 -22.92 43.28
CA LYS A 95 -0.95 -23.57 43.92
C LYS A 95 -0.56 -24.95 44.46
N GLY A 96 0.14 -25.76 43.66
CA GLY A 96 0.65 -27.06 44.11
C GLY A 96 1.57 -26.96 45.33
N LEU A 97 2.41 -25.91 45.41
CA LEU A 97 3.25 -25.67 46.59
C LEU A 97 2.45 -25.26 47.84
N VAL A 98 1.33 -24.54 47.68
CA VAL A 98 0.43 -24.18 48.78
C VAL A 98 -0.36 -25.42 49.25
N ASP A 99 -0.87 -26.21 48.31
CA ASP A 99 -1.62 -27.45 48.61
C ASP A 99 -0.74 -28.45 49.39
N GLN A 100 0.58 -28.51 49.11
CA GLN A 100 1.56 -29.31 49.87
C GLN A 100 1.80 -28.78 51.30
N LEU A 101 1.57 -27.49 51.54
CA LEU A 101 1.77 -26.85 52.84
C LEU A 101 0.54 -27.03 53.77
N ASP A 102 -0.65 -27.17 53.19
CA ASP A 102 -1.93 -27.31 53.91
C ASP A 102 -2.02 -28.63 54.71
N ASP A 103 -1.29 -29.69 54.32
CA ASP A 103 -1.21 -30.97 55.07
C ASP A 103 -0.14 -30.95 56.19
N GLY A 104 0.55 -29.82 56.38
CA GLY A 104 1.46 -29.58 57.50
C GLY A 104 2.76 -30.38 57.51
N LYS A 105 3.01 -31.23 56.50
CA LYS A 105 4.25 -32.01 56.33
C LYS A 105 4.62 -32.13 54.85
N LEU A 106 5.86 -31.77 54.52
CA LEU A 106 6.44 -32.05 53.20
C LEU A 106 6.95 -33.50 53.15
N ASP A 107 6.34 -34.33 52.32
CA ASP A 107 6.77 -35.72 52.08
C ASP A 107 8.05 -35.76 51.21
N LEU A 108 8.81 -36.85 51.30
CA LEU A 108 10.02 -37.09 50.51
C LEU A 108 9.75 -37.02 49.00
N MET A 109 8.57 -37.45 48.55
CA MET A 109 8.16 -37.38 47.15
C MET A 109 7.90 -35.94 46.66
N GLU A 110 7.33 -35.08 47.51
CA GLU A 110 7.04 -33.68 47.18
C GLU A 110 8.33 -32.86 47.06
N ARG A 111 9.33 -33.17 47.90
CA ARG A 111 10.68 -32.59 47.80
C ARG A 111 11.34 -32.93 46.47
N VAL A 112 11.22 -34.17 45.99
CA VAL A 112 11.75 -34.62 44.69
C VAL A 112 11.00 -33.94 43.54
N SER A 113 9.67 -33.83 43.63
CA SER A 113 8.85 -33.10 42.65
C SER A 113 9.26 -31.63 42.52
N ASN A 114 9.48 -30.95 43.65
CA ASN A 114 9.88 -29.54 43.67
C ASN A 114 11.28 -29.31 43.09
N VAL A 115 12.22 -30.25 43.30
CA VAL A 115 13.54 -30.22 42.67
C VAL A 115 13.43 -30.47 41.16
N TRP A 116 12.64 -31.46 40.74
CA TRP A 116 12.42 -31.76 39.32
C TRP A 116 11.74 -30.61 38.57
N MET A 117 10.78 -29.95 39.19
CA MET A 117 10.15 -28.73 38.67
C MET A 117 11.18 -27.61 38.45
N LYS A 118 12.04 -27.34 39.45
CA LYS A 118 13.09 -26.32 39.33
C LYS A 118 14.11 -26.66 38.24
N VAL A 119 14.47 -27.93 38.08
CA VAL A 119 15.41 -28.38 37.04
C VAL A 119 14.80 -28.33 35.64
N SER A 120 13.54 -28.74 35.48
CA SER A 120 12.88 -28.82 34.17
C SER A 120 12.31 -27.48 33.69
N ARG A 121 11.69 -26.70 34.59
CA ARG A 121 10.94 -25.47 34.27
C ARG A 121 11.55 -24.19 34.85
N GLY A 122 12.58 -24.31 35.70
CA GLY A 122 13.15 -23.18 36.45
C GLY A 122 12.41 -22.88 37.75
N ASP A 123 13.02 -22.09 38.63
CA ASP A 123 12.32 -21.56 39.79
C ASP A 123 11.35 -20.43 39.41
N ILE A 124 10.47 -20.07 40.35
CA ILE A 124 9.43 -19.06 40.12
C ILE A 124 10.05 -17.71 39.70
N ALA A 125 11.17 -17.30 40.32
CA ALA A 125 11.85 -16.04 40.02
C ALA A 125 12.38 -16.00 38.57
N THR A 126 13.10 -17.05 38.15
CA THR A 126 13.63 -17.21 36.79
C THR A 126 12.51 -17.19 35.75
N ARG A 127 11.36 -17.78 36.07
CA ARG A 127 10.19 -17.80 35.18
C ARG A 127 9.51 -16.44 35.08
N PHE A 128 9.41 -15.69 36.17
CA PHE A 128 8.95 -14.29 36.13
C PHE A 128 9.91 -13.39 35.34
N ASP A 129 11.23 -13.58 35.48
CA ASP A 129 12.21 -12.88 34.65
C ASP A 129 12.05 -13.23 33.16
N LYS A 130 11.81 -14.50 32.84
CA LYS A 130 11.50 -14.93 31.46
C LYS A 130 10.24 -14.25 30.93
N ILE A 131 9.15 -14.22 31.71
CA ILE A 131 7.92 -13.51 31.35
C ILE A 131 8.19 -12.03 31.10
N ARG A 132 8.95 -11.36 31.97
CA ARG A 132 9.33 -9.96 31.80
C ARG A 132 10.07 -9.75 30.49
N ASN A 133 11.07 -10.59 30.21
CA ASN A 133 11.86 -10.49 28.98
C ASN A 133 10.97 -10.70 27.74
N THR A 134 10.12 -11.73 27.74
CA THR A 134 9.15 -11.97 26.65
C THR A 134 8.19 -10.79 26.47
N TYR A 135 7.66 -10.22 27.55
CA TYR A 135 6.81 -9.04 27.48
C TYR A 135 7.52 -7.83 26.86
N LEU A 136 8.78 -7.57 27.26
CA LEU A 136 9.58 -6.49 26.69
C LEU A 136 9.86 -6.71 25.20
N ASP A 137 10.16 -7.94 24.79
CA ASP A 137 10.37 -8.30 23.40
C ASP A 137 9.09 -8.13 22.56
N VAL A 138 7.94 -8.58 23.08
CA VAL A 138 6.63 -8.38 22.44
C VAL A 138 6.30 -6.90 22.32
N SER A 139 6.57 -6.12 23.37
CA SER A 139 6.31 -4.67 23.38
C SER A 139 7.19 -3.94 22.35
N LYS A 140 8.47 -4.31 22.27
CA LYS A 140 9.41 -3.75 21.28
C LYS A 140 8.99 -4.10 19.86
N GLU A 141 8.61 -5.35 19.61
CA GLU A 141 8.17 -5.78 18.28
C GLU A 141 6.84 -5.12 17.88
N THR A 142 5.90 -5.01 18.82
CA THR A 142 4.63 -4.30 18.59
C THR A 142 4.90 -2.85 18.21
N LYS A 143 5.85 -2.17 18.90
CA LYS A 143 6.25 -0.81 18.52
C LYS A 143 6.83 -0.74 17.11
N ASN A 144 7.77 -1.63 16.78
CA ASN A 144 8.35 -1.69 15.43
C ASN A 144 7.27 -1.90 14.36
N GLN A 145 6.30 -2.76 14.65
CA GLN A 145 5.18 -3.03 13.75
C GLN A 145 4.29 -1.79 13.57
N VAL A 146 3.91 -1.11 14.65
CA VAL A 146 3.11 0.12 14.58
C VAL A 146 3.84 1.21 13.78
N ASP A 147 5.13 1.41 14.02
CA ASP A 147 5.93 2.41 13.30
C ASP A 147 6.01 2.08 11.79
N ARG A 148 6.11 0.79 11.45
CA ARG A 148 6.12 0.29 10.06
C ARG A 148 4.77 0.45 9.38
N GLU A 149 3.68 0.07 10.04
CA GLU A 149 2.31 0.24 9.53
C GLU A 149 1.97 1.72 9.34
N HIS A 150 2.38 2.59 10.28
CA HIS A 150 2.22 4.03 10.14
C HIS A 150 2.90 4.54 8.86
N THR A 151 4.16 4.15 8.64
CA THR A 151 4.90 4.52 7.42
C THR A 151 4.20 4.04 6.15
N ILE A 152 3.65 2.82 6.16
CA ILE A 152 2.91 2.25 5.01
C ILE A 152 1.62 3.04 4.73
N LEU A 153 0.86 3.37 5.78
CA LEU A 153 -0.38 4.15 5.65
C LEU A 153 -0.10 5.57 5.15
N GLU A 154 0.97 6.21 5.62
CA GLU A 154 1.40 7.52 5.11
C GLU A 154 1.81 7.46 3.65
N ALA A 155 2.61 6.45 3.27
CA ALA A 155 2.98 6.23 1.87
C ALA A 155 1.76 5.98 0.99
N TYR A 156 0.77 5.20 1.46
CA TYR A 156 -0.48 4.99 0.75
C TYR A 156 -1.30 6.28 0.62
N ARG A 157 -1.35 7.12 1.66
CA ARG A 157 -1.99 8.44 1.60
C ARG A 157 -1.35 9.31 0.53
N ASP A 158 -0.02 9.37 0.49
CA ASP A 158 0.72 10.16 -0.51
C ASP A 158 0.49 9.61 -1.93
N PHE A 159 0.51 8.28 -2.11
CA PHE A 159 0.16 7.64 -3.37
C PHE A 159 -1.27 7.98 -3.84
N ARG A 160 -2.25 7.96 -2.92
CA ARG A 160 -3.63 8.39 -3.21
C ARG A 160 -3.70 9.87 -3.62
N GLY A 161 -2.86 10.72 -3.02
CA GLY A 161 -2.68 12.11 -3.45
C GLY A 161 -2.17 12.21 -4.89
N ALA A 162 -1.13 11.45 -5.24
CA ALA A 162 -0.61 11.38 -6.60
C ALA A 162 -1.67 10.88 -7.61
N LEU A 163 -2.45 9.86 -7.26
CA LEU A 163 -3.56 9.38 -8.09
C LEU A 163 -4.60 10.46 -8.37
N LYS A 164 -4.97 11.27 -7.36
CA LYS A 164 -5.94 12.35 -7.56
C LYS A 164 -5.37 13.45 -8.47
N GLN A 165 -4.07 13.74 -8.37
CA GLN A 165 -3.42 14.67 -9.29
C GLN A 165 -3.35 14.12 -10.72
N ALA A 166 -3.10 12.81 -10.89
CA ALA A 166 -3.20 12.15 -12.19
C ALA A 166 -4.60 12.25 -12.78
N GLU A 167 -5.65 12.15 -11.96
CA GLU A 167 -7.03 12.38 -12.40
C GLU A 167 -7.26 13.82 -12.87
N VAL A 168 -6.72 14.83 -12.18
CA VAL A 168 -6.78 16.23 -12.63
C VAL A 168 -6.11 16.38 -14.00
N MET A 169 -4.91 15.84 -14.17
CA MET A 169 -4.20 15.88 -15.46
C MET A 169 -4.97 15.18 -16.57
N ALA A 170 -5.65 14.06 -16.26
CA ALA A 170 -6.48 13.34 -17.22
C ALA A 170 -7.71 14.16 -17.65
N LEU A 171 -8.34 14.88 -16.72
CA LEU A 171 -9.46 15.78 -17.03
C LEU A 171 -9.03 16.98 -17.87
N GLU A 172 -7.86 17.55 -17.60
CA GLU A 172 -7.30 18.61 -18.44
C GLU A 172 -6.97 18.12 -19.85
N LEU A 173 -6.45 16.89 -19.99
CA LEU A 173 -6.24 16.24 -21.29
C LEU A 173 -7.57 16.02 -22.03
N LEU A 174 -8.63 15.65 -21.32
CA LEU A 174 -9.96 15.49 -21.89
C LEU A 174 -10.50 16.82 -22.44
N ASP A 175 -10.27 17.94 -21.76
CA ASP A 175 -10.64 19.27 -22.26
C ASP A 175 -9.91 19.61 -23.57
N VAL A 176 -8.60 19.34 -23.63
CA VAL A 176 -7.79 19.52 -24.85
C VAL A 176 -8.32 18.64 -25.99
N ALA A 177 -8.59 17.37 -25.71
CA ALA A 177 -9.15 16.44 -26.69
C ALA A 177 -10.50 16.93 -27.23
N THR A 178 -11.37 17.39 -26.33
CA THR A 178 -12.71 17.89 -26.66
C THR A 178 -12.64 19.11 -27.57
N ARG A 179 -11.75 20.07 -27.26
CA ARG A 179 -11.51 21.22 -28.12
C ARG A 179 -11.01 20.84 -29.51
N LYS A 180 -9.99 19.96 -29.60
CA LYS A 180 -9.49 19.48 -30.90
C LYS A 180 -10.61 18.82 -31.70
N LEU A 181 -11.45 18.02 -31.05
CA LEU A 181 -12.60 17.38 -31.68
C LEU A 181 -13.60 18.42 -32.22
N ASP A 182 -13.94 19.44 -31.44
CA ASP A 182 -14.89 20.47 -31.86
C ASP A 182 -14.35 21.34 -32.99
N GLU A 183 -13.05 21.66 -32.99
CA GLU A 183 -12.37 22.31 -34.12
C GLU A 183 -12.46 21.47 -35.41
N LYS A 184 -12.26 20.15 -35.29
CA LYS A 184 -12.39 19.23 -36.44
C LYS A 184 -13.82 19.10 -36.92
N LYS A 185 -14.81 19.06 -36.02
CA LYS A 185 -16.23 19.10 -36.39
C LYS A 185 -16.57 20.39 -37.13
N ALA A 186 -16.13 21.55 -36.63
CA ALA A 186 -16.38 22.83 -37.28
C ALA A 186 -15.75 22.88 -38.69
N THR A 187 -14.53 22.37 -38.84
CA THR A 187 -13.85 22.24 -40.15
C THR A 187 -14.64 21.35 -41.09
N LEU A 188 -15.10 20.19 -40.62
CA LEU A 188 -15.90 19.24 -41.41
C LEU A 188 -17.25 19.84 -41.82
N THR A 189 -17.93 20.55 -40.92
CA THR A 189 -19.18 21.26 -41.23
C THR A 189 -18.95 22.33 -42.29
N ALA A 190 -17.91 23.16 -42.15
CA ALA A 190 -17.59 24.18 -43.14
C ALA A 190 -17.28 23.59 -44.53
N ALA A 191 -16.52 22.48 -44.59
CA ALA A 191 -16.26 21.77 -45.83
C ALA A 191 -17.54 21.18 -46.45
N SER A 192 -18.41 20.59 -45.62
CA SER A 192 -19.70 20.03 -46.04
C SER A 192 -20.64 21.11 -46.58
N ASP A 193 -20.71 22.26 -45.91
CA ASP A 193 -21.53 23.41 -46.32
C ASP A 193 -21.01 24.01 -47.63
N ALA A 194 -19.69 24.10 -47.81
CA ALA A 194 -19.07 24.56 -49.05
C ALA A 194 -19.42 23.63 -50.23
N LEU A 195 -19.38 22.31 -50.00
CA LEU A 195 -19.79 21.32 -51.00
C LEU A 195 -21.29 21.41 -51.31
N ALA A 196 -22.14 21.58 -50.29
CA ALA A 196 -23.59 21.71 -50.48
C ALA A 196 -23.99 23.00 -51.21
N ALA A 197 -23.23 24.09 -51.00
CA ALA A 197 -23.43 25.37 -51.65
C ALA A 197 -22.84 25.43 -53.07
N PHE A 198 -22.04 24.44 -53.49
CA PHE A 198 -21.42 24.40 -54.80
C PHE A 198 -22.47 24.17 -55.91
N LYS A 199 -22.77 25.21 -56.69
CA LYS A 199 -23.77 25.17 -57.77
C LYS A 199 -23.20 25.24 -59.17
N ASP A 200 -22.01 25.83 -59.34
CA ASP A 200 -21.40 26.11 -60.63
C ASP A 200 -19.90 25.79 -60.63
N GLY A 201 -19.41 25.18 -61.72
CA GLY A 201 -18.01 24.78 -61.92
C GLY A 201 -17.88 23.43 -62.62
N THR A 202 -16.68 22.86 -62.66
CA THR A 202 -16.46 21.56 -63.29
C THR A 202 -16.69 20.41 -62.30
N PRO A 203 -16.97 19.18 -62.78
CA PRO A 203 -16.99 17.98 -61.93
C PRO A 203 -15.68 17.78 -61.15
N ALA A 204 -14.54 18.23 -61.72
CA ALA A 204 -13.24 18.18 -61.05
C ALA A 204 -13.16 19.16 -59.86
N ASP A 205 -13.80 20.33 -59.93
CA ASP A 205 -13.81 21.29 -58.84
C ASP A 205 -14.70 20.83 -57.68
N ARG A 206 -15.82 20.15 -57.99
CA ARG A 206 -16.62 19.45 -56.97
C ARG A 206 -15.84 18.32 -56.30
N ALA A 207 -15.16 17.49 -57.07
CA ALA A 207 -14.37 16.38 -56.51
C ALA A 207 -13.24 16.87 -55.58
N LYS A 208 -12.66 18.05 -55.81
CA LYS A 208 -11.69 18.68 -54.89
C LYS A 208 -12.30 19.09 -53.55
N LEU A 209 -13.60 19.40 -53.50
CA LEU A 209 -14.32 19.73 -52.26
C LEU A 209 -14.77 18.48 -51.48
N GLU A 210 -14.78 17.31 -52.13
CA GLU A 210 -15.14 16.01 -51.53
C GLU A 210 -13.94 15.28 -50.91
N MET A 211 -12.70 15.77 -51.15
CA MET A 211 -11.45 15.26 -50.56
C MET A 211 -11.19 15.83 -49.16
#